data_AF-A0A078B848-F1
#
_entry.id   AF-A0A078B848-F1
#
_cell.length_a   1.000
_cell.length_b   1.000
_cell.length_c   1.000
_cell.angle_alpha   90.00
_cell.angle_beta   90.00
_cell.angle_gamma   90.00
#
_symmetry.space_group_name_H-M   'P 1'
#
loop_
_entity.id
_entity.type
_entity.pdbx_description
1 polymer ?
#
loop_
_entity_poly.entity_id
_entity_poly.type
_entity_poly.pdbx_seq_one_letter_code
_entity_poly.pdbx_strand_id
1 'polypeptide(L)'
;MRTIVLLLLLAITSIKSVHVEVSNNHIVQRLQRESKFLNDLVNHKWHELNHQDRVELDFNTLTTADPIESQKKAIDFILQGQASSQAFTATVHTKLIPSEEYDIYKNILVNQVEVSGVEDQKIKQDLELSVSNLTNALSDWTHLNLNGSSDIFYAIHLLSYIGTRIAGAFHTDGRSVFLEYSARDMHFSTRHSDPVENYSKLPKSETPRFLGLSLNDKFLQEFFLEFLERRKEINVLEFIQLFPDFDTVSKEMKVGQLLPLFPSLEDKYSKDDFFSLMINPIKQLEDGVEYANKNIKFQFKKDQIEILIPLIFDIVVHHNEAWDIFRQGFLGFGLSATLKQQEDKPLKFSFKANAGIKKLVLIDQSVEDPDDQNMEHESGAIVGLANLFLRKQLKPQTVEAPLHLAEIYPQFDVKTIAEQIKARIIPGFLDVTVGEFNLDAISTEGFDLVNLITPVSEGFHGDAMKKKSAYEKKQKRLEYQSNLQKDVEDRQEKEEL
;
A
#
# COMPACT_ATOMS: atom_id res chain seq x y z
N MET A 1 1.20 7.19 22.23
CA MET A 1 0.26 7.58 21.14
C MET A 1 0.96 8.18 19.93
N ARG A 2 1.79 9.23 20.03
CA ARG A 2 2.47 9.86 18.87
C ARG A 2 3.34 8.90 18.02
N THR A 3 4.06 7.97 18.65
CA THR A 3 4.84 6.92 17.95
C THR A 3 3.96 5.92 17.19
N ILE A 4 2.74 5.69 17.69
CA ILE A 4 1.75 4.78 17.10
C ILE A 4 1.15 5.41 15.85
N VAL A 5 0.94 6.73 15.81
CA VAL A 5 0.43 7.45 14.63
C VAL A 5 1.45 7.50 13.49
N LEU A 6 2.74 7.72 13.78
CA LEU A 6 3.80 7.66 12.76
C LEU A 6 3.99 6.23 12.23
N LEU A 7 3.90 5.21 13.11
CA LEU A 7 3.87 3.81 12.72
C LEU A 7 2.59 3.41 11.99
N LEU A 8 1.43 4.02 12.30
CA LEU A 8 0.17 3.82 11.57
C LEU A 8 0.22 4.49 10.20
N LEU A 9 0.79 5.69 10.08
CA LEU A 9 0.98 6.38 8.80
C LEU A 9 1.99 5.63 7.93
N LEU A 10 3.08 5.14 8.52
CA LEU A 10 4.02 4.23 7.86
C LEU A 10 3.35 2.90 7.51
N ALA A 11 2.52 2.30 8.37
CA ALA A 11 1.80 1.05 8.09
C ALA A 11 0.71 1.22 7.02
N ILE A 12 -0.05 2.32 7.04
CA ILE A 12 -1.10 2.64 6.07
C ILE A 12 -0.50 3.02 4.70
N THR A 13 0.69 3.64 4.68
CA THR A 13 1.45 3.81 3.44
C THR A 13 2.18 2.53 3.02
N SER A 14 2.60 1.68 3.96
CA SER A 14 3.16 0.35 3.70
C SER A 14 2.15 -0.59 3.05
N ILE A 15 0.86 -0.51 3.41
CA ILE A 15 -0.23 -1.37 2.89
C ILE A 15 -0.35 -1.29 1.35
N LYS A 16 0.19 -0.25 0.70
CA LYS A 16 0.16 -0.10 -0.76
C LYS A 16 1.38 -0.70 -1.49
N SER A 17 2.29 -1.38 -0.77
CA SER A 17 3.64 -1.70 -1.25
C SER A 17 4.18 -3.01 -0.67
N VAL A 18 3.32 -4.01 -0.62
CA VAL A 18 3.54 -5.25 0.13
C VAL A 18 3.49 -6.44 -0.80
N HIS A 19 4.51 -7.29 -0.83
CA HIS A 19 4.29 -8.62 -1.39
C HIS A 19 3.29 -9.38 -0.51
N VAL A 20 2.10 -9.64 -1.05
CA VAL A 20 1.05 -10.42 -0.40
C VAL A 20 1.16 -11.85 -0.89
N GLU A 21 1.36 -12.78 0.02
CA GLU A 21 1.31 -14.21 -0.21
C GLU A 21 0.05 -14.78 0.44
N VAL A 22 -0.75 -15.54 -0.31
CA VAL A 22 -1.88 -16.29 0.23
C VAL A 22 -1.73 -17.75 -0.16
N SER A 23 -1.68 -18.65 0.82
CA SER A 23 -1.60 -20.09 0.50
C SER A 23 -2.84 -20.57 -0.26
N ASN A 24 -2.64 -21.50 -1.20
CA ASN A 24 -3.73 -22.17 -1.89
C ASN A 24 -4.62 -22.95 -0.91
N ASN A 25 -4.04 -23.52 0.16
CA ASN A 25 -4.81 -24.16 1.23
C ASN A 25 -5.79 -23.19 1.90
N HIS A 26 -5.39 -21.93 2.13
CA HIS A 26 -6.29 -20.92 2.67
C HIS A 26 -7.45 -20.61 1.71
N ILE A 27 -7.15 -20.47 0.42
CA ILE A 27 -8.15 -20.26 -0.63
C ILE A 27 -9.14 -21.43 -0.64
N VAL A 28 -8.64 -22.67 -0.67
CA VAL A 28 -9.44 -23.91 -0.59
C VAL A 28 -10.35 -23.90 0.63
N GLN A 29 -9.82 -23.68 1.84
CA GLN A 29 -10.62 -23.65 3.07
C GLN A 29 -11.74 -22.60 3.03
N ARG A 30 -11.49 -21.44 2.42
CA ARG A 30 -12.51 -20.39 2.28
C ARG A 30 -13.57 -20.75 1.24
N LEU A 31 -13.18 -21.28 0.10
CA LEU A 31 -14.12 -21.73 -0.94
C LEU A 31 -14.98 -22.90 -0.46
N GLN A 32 -14.41 -23.84 0.32
CA GLN A 32 -15.14 -24.95 0.92
C GLN A 32 -16.29 -24.48 1.82
N ARG A 33 -16.06 -23.47 2.66
CA ARG A 33 -17.08 -22.91 3.56
C ARG A 33 -18.23 -22.26 2.83
N GLU A 34 -17.93 -21.62 1.71
CA GLU A 34 -18.93 -20.99 0.84
C GLU A 34 -19.42 -21.92 -0.28
N SER A 35 -19.00 -23.19 -0.28
CA SER A 35 -19.22 -24.11 -1.40
C SER A 35 -20.67 -24.20 -1.85
N LYS A 36 -21.62 -24.18 -0.90
CA LYS A 36 -23.06 -24.17 -1.21
C LYS A 36 -23.45 -22.93 -2.02
N PHE A 37 -23.11 -21.73 -1.54
CA PHE A 37 -23.39 -20.47 -2.21
C PHE A 37 -22.72 -20.42 -3.60
N LEU A 38 -21.46 -20.84 -3.69
CA LEU A 38 -20.71 -20.84 -4.94
C LEU A 38 -21.26 -21.83 -5.97
N ASN A 39 -21.66 -23.04 -5.53
CA ASN A 39 -22.32 -24.00 -6.40
C ASN A 39 -23.72 -23.53 -6.83
N ASP A 40 -24.45 -22.80 -5.97
CA ASP A 40 -25.74 -22.21 -6.35
C ASP A 40 -25.58 -21.19 -7.50
N LEU A 41 -24.48 -20.42 -7.55
CA LEU A 41 -24.17 -19.52 -8.68
C LEU A 41 -23.91 -20.25 -10.00
N VAL A 42 -23.23 -21.39 -9.96
CA VAL A 42 -23.00 -22.24 -11.14
C VAL A 42 -24.33 -22.84 -11.62
N ASN A 43 -25.09 -23.41 -10.69
CA ASN A 43 -26.36 -24.07 -10.99
C ASN A 43 -27.42 -23.10 -11.47
N HIS A 44 -27.42 -21.84 -11.00
CA HIS A 44 -28.32 -20.82 -11.53
C HIS A 44 -28.15 -20.68 -13.04
N LYS A 45 -26.91 -20.55 -13.51
CA LYS A 45 -26.64 -20.45 -14.95
C LYS A 45 -26.93 -21.76 -15.69
N TRP A 46 -26.62 -22.90 -15.08
CA TRP A 46 -26.92 -24.23 -15.63
C TRP A 46 -28.42 -24.41 -15.90
N HIS A 47 -29.27 -23.99 -14.96
CA HIS A 47 -30.72 -24.06 -15.09
C HIS A 47 -31.27 -23.06 -16.12
N GLU A 48 -30.69 -21.86 -16.23
CA GLU A 48 -31.03 -20.91 -17.31
C GLU A 48 -30.78 -21.50 -18.71
N LEU A 49 -29.80 -22.40 -18.83
CA LEU A 49 -29.47 -23.12 -20.07
C LEU A 49 -30.38 -24.34 -20.30
N ASN A 50 -31.43 -24.49 -19.49
CA ASN A 50 -32.48 -25.53 -19.55
C ASN A 50 -32.06 -26.93 -19.10
N HIS A 51 -31.02 -27.04 -18.28
CA HIS A 51 -30.66 -28.30 -17.64
C HIS A 51 -31.44 -28.52 -16.33
N GLN A 52 -31.84 -29.76 -16.07
CA GLN A 52 -32.65 -30.16 -14.90
C GLN A 52 -31.82 -30.79 -13.78
N ASP A 53 -30.63 -31.28 -14.12
CA ASP A 53 -29.64 -31.81 -13.21
C ASP A 53 -28.80 -30.69 -12.57
N ARG A 54 -27.81 -31.09 -11.76
CA ARG A 54 -26.92 -30.16 -11.05
C ARG A 54 -25.47 -30.37 -11.45
N VAL A 55 -24.75 -29.25 -11.40
CA VAL A 55 -23.31 -29.17 -11.49
C VAL A 55 -22.75 -28.93 -10.10
N GLU A 56 -21.75 -29.72 -9.71
CA GLU A 56 -21.05 -29.56 -8.43
C GLU A 56 -19.55 -29.41 -8.71
N LEU A 57 -18.98 -28.30 -8.25
CA LEU A 57 -17.54 -28.07 -8.26
C LEU A 57 -16.95 -28.53 -6.92
N ASP A 58 -15.89 -29.35 -6.99
CA ASP A 58 -15.15 -29.77 -5.81
C ASP A 58 -14.00 -28.80 -5.53
N PHE A 59 -14.28 -27.80 -4.68
CA PHE A 59 -13.29 -26.80 -4.28
C PHE A 59 -12.09 -27.38 -3.50
N ASN A 60 -12.16 -28.63 -3.01
CA ASN A 60 -11.03 -29.31 -2.37
C ASN A 60 -9.91 -29.61 -3.36
N THR A 61 -10.27 -29.76 -4.64
CA THR A 61 -9.34 -30.13 -5.72
C THR A 61 -8.67 -28.93 -6.36
N LEU A 62 -8.94 -27.71 -5.87
CA LEU A 62 -8.37 -26.50 -6.42
C LEU A 62 -6.84 -26.55 -6.35
N THR A 63 -6.22 -26.41 -7.51
CA THR A 63 -4.79 -26.22 -7.68
C THR A 63 -4.54 -24.95 -8.49
N THR A 64 -3.38 -24.33 -8.29
CA THR A 64 -2.97 -23.15 -9.04
C THR A 64 -1.77 -23.48 -9.91
N ALA A 65 -1.71 -22.90 -11.11
CA ALA A 65 -0.56 -23.00 -12.00
C ALA A 65 -0.24 -21.65 -12.60
N ASP A 66 1.04 -21.40 -12.87
CA ASP A 66 1.51 -20.20 -13.58
C ASP A 66 1.53 -20.52 -15.09
N PRO A 67 0.65 -19.91 -15.92
CA PRO A 67 0.60 -20.22 -17.34
C PRO A 67 1.89 -19.80 -18.05
N ILE A 68 2.29 -20.54 -19.09
CA ILE A 68 3.61 -20.42 -19.76
C ILE A 68 3.91 -18.99 -20.26
N GLU A 69 2.88 -18.23 -20.65
CA GLU A 69 3.00 -16.86 -21.16
C GLU A 69 2.47 -15.79 -20.18
N SER A 70 2.36 -16.10 -18.89
CA SER A 70 1.69 -15.23 -17.91
C SER A 70 2.35 -13.86 -17.73
N GLN A 71 3.67 -13.76 -17.96
CA GLN A 71 4.50 -12.61 -17.59
C GLN A 71 4.25 -12.14 -16.14
N LYS A 72 3.95 -13.08 -15.23
CA LYS A 72 3.51 -12.82 -13.85
C LYS A 72 2.27 -11.93 -13.74
N LYS A 73 1.32 -12.09 -14.66
CA LYS A 73 0.03 -11.40 -14.63
C LYS A 73 -1.14 -12.35 -14.81
N ALA A 74 -0.92 -13.65 -14.69
CA ALA A 74 -1.98 -14.64 -14.84
C ALA A 74 -1.76 -15.83 -13.92
N ILE A 75 -2.86 -16.46 -13.54
CA ILE A 75 -2.91 -17.70 -12.76
C ILE A 75 -4.01 -18.56 -13.35
N ASP A 76 -3.72 -19.83 -13.52
CA ASP A 76 -4.71 -20.86 -13.85
C ASP A 76 -5.20 -21.48 -12.53
N PHE A 77 -6.50 -21.37 -12.28
CA PHE A 77 -7.18 -22.06 -11.19
C PHE A 77 -7.84 -23.32 -11.74
N ILE A 78 -7.37 -24.49 -11.33
CA ILE A 78 -7.78 -25.77 -11.87
C ILE A 78 -8.53 -26.53 -10.79
N LEU A 79 -9.78 -26.91 -11.08
CA LEU A 79 -10.65 -27.62 -10.16
C LEU A 79 -11.47 -28.70 -10.87
N GLN A 80 -11.77 -29.77 -10.15
CA GLN A 80 -12.62 -30.85 -10.63
C GLN A 80 -14.08 -30.53 -10.34
N GLY A 81 -14.96 -31.08 -11.17
CA GLY A 81 -16.40 -30.99 -10.97
C GLY A 81 -17.13 -32.17 -11.56
N GLN A 82 -18.42 -32.24 -11.27
CA GLN A 82 -19.32 -33.27 -11.73
C GLN A 82 -20.63 -32.66 -12.22
N ALA A 83 -21.09 -33.07 -13.40
CA ALA A 83 -22.40 -32.75 -13.94
C ALA A 83 -23.16 -34.06 -14.16
N SER A 84 -24.22 -34.30 -13.39
CA SER A 84 -24.85 -35.62 -13.29
C SER A 84 -23.84 -36.74 -12.98
N SER A 85 -23.52 -37.59 -13.96
CA SER A 85 -22.57 -38.71 -13.83
C SER A 85 -21.25 -38.46 -14.57
N GLN A 86 -21.08 -37.29 -15.20
CA GLN A 86 -19.88 -36.94 -15.97
C GLN A 86 -18.95 -36.10 -15.11
N ALA A 87 -17.74 -36.61 -14.87
CA ALA A 87 -16.67 -35.84 -14.23
C ALA A 87 -15.99 -34.93 -15.26
N PHE A 88 -15.62 -33.73 -14.84
CA PHE A 88 -14.91 -32.78 -15.68
C PHE A 88 -13.83 -32.05 -14.87
N THR A 89 -12.90 -31.43 -15.59
CA THR A 89 -11.93 -30.49 -15.02
C THR A 89 -12.18 -29.12 -15.63
N ALA A 90 -12.38 -28.12 -14.78
CA ALA A 90 -12.48 -26.73 -15.17
C ALA A 90 -11.15 -26.03 -14.89
N THR A 91 -10.60 -25.41 -15.93
CA THR A 91 -9.45 -24.51 -15.82
C THR A 91 -9.94 -23.09 -16.01
N VAL A 92 -9.75 -22.26 -14.99
CA VAL A 92 -10.08 -20.83 -15.02
C VAL A 92 -8.78 -20.06 -15.20
N HIS A 93 -8.58 -19.57 -16.42
CA HIS A 93 -7.48 -18.69 -16.78
C HIS A 93 -7.82 -17.27 -16.34
N THR A 94 -7.25 -16.82 -15.23
CA THR A 94 -7.45 -15.48 -14.70
C THR A 94 -6.23 -14.62 -15.00
N LYS A 95 -6.42 -13.48 -15.67
CA LYS A 95 -5.34 -12.54 -16.02
C LYS A 95 -5.63 -11.11 -15.59
N LEU A 96 -4.58 -10.39 -15.20
CA LEU A 96 -4.57 -8.95 -15.03
C LEU A 96 -4.28 -8.27 -16.36
N ILE A 97 -5.21 -7.44 -16.83
CA ILE A 97 -4.99 -6.55 -17.97
C ILE A 97 -5.10 -5.09 -17.52
N PRO A 98 -4.40 -4.15 -18.17
CA PRO A 98 -4.56 -2.72 -17.90
C PRO A 98 -6.04 -2.33 -18.04
N SER A 99 -6.52 -1.53 -17.09
CA SER A 99 -7.86 -0.95 -17.17
C SER A 99 -7.89 0.20 -18.18
N GLU A 100 -9.11 0.56 -18.59
CA GLU A 100 -9.34 1.75 -19.41
C GLU A 100 -8.92 3.03 -18.67
N GLU A 101 -8.60 4.10 -19.42
CA GLU A 101 -8.10 5.37 -18.86
C GLU A 101 -9.02 6.03 -17.81
N TYR A 102 -10.32 5.72 -17.85
CA TYR A 102 -11.32 6.27 -16.95
C TYR A 102 -11.54 5.45 -15.68
N ASP A 103 -10.98 4.25 -15.60
CA ASP A 103 -11.09 3.40 -14.43
C ASP A 103 -10.32 4.01 -13.25
N ILE A 104 -10.77 3.70 -12.04
CA ILE A 104 -10.11 4.15 -10.80
C ILE A 104 -8.95 3.26 -10.41
N TYR A 105 -8.90 2.05 -10.95
CA TYR A 105 -7.85 1.08 -10.69
C TYR A 105 -6.83 1.05 -11.84
N LYS A 106 -5.73 0.34 -11.61
CA LYS A 106 -4.67 0.16 -12.61
C LYS A 106 -4.98 -0.98 -13.57
N ASN A 107 -5.57 -2.05 -13.06
CA ASN A 107 -5.85 -3.27 -13.82
C ASN A 107 -7.28 -3.75 -13.56
N ILE A 108 -7.76 -4.58 -14.47
CA ILE A 108 -8.96 -5.40 -14.30
C ILE A 108 -8.60 -6.87 -14.42
N LEU A 109 -9.40 -7.72 -13.76
CA LEU A 109 -9.33 -9.17 -13.89
C LEU A 109 -10.20 -9.61 -15.07
N VAL A 110 -9.65 -10.47 -15.91
CA VAL A 110 -10.37 -11.15 -16.99
C VAL A 110 -10.23 -12.64 -16.80
N ASN A 111 -11.35 -13.35 -16.86
CA ASN A 111 -11.39 -14.79 -16.75
C ASN A 111 -11.77 -15.42 -18.08
N GLN A 112 -11.12 -16.54 -18.40
CA GLN A 112 -11.54 -17.44 -19.45
C GLN A 112 -11.61 -18.84 -18.86
N VAL A 113 -12.70 -19.56 -19.14
CA VAL A 113 -12.91 -20.90 -18.61
C VAL A 113 -12.76 -21.91 -19.74
N GLU A 114 -12.01 -22.97 -19.49
CA GLU A 114 -11.91 -24.16 -20.34
C GLU A 114 -12.40 -25.39 -19.55
N VAL A 115 -13.27 -26.19 -20.15
CA VAL A 115 -13.71 -27.47 -19.56
C VAL A 115 -13.14 -28.65 -20.36
N SER A 116 -12.59 -29.62 -19.65
CA SER A 116 -12.07 -30.88 -20.19
C SER A 116 -12.71 -32.10 -19.52
N GLY A 117 -12.66 -33.26 -20.19
CA GLY A 117 -13.26 -34.51 -19.71
C GLY A 117 -14.71 -34.76 -20.15
N VAL A 118 -15.32 -33.82 -20.89
CA VAL A 118 -16.67 -33.94 -21.44
C VAL A 118 -16.60 -34.08 -22.96
N GLU A 119 -17.14 -35.17 -23.51
CA GLU A 119 -17.14 -35.44 -24.95
C GLU A 119 -18.22 -34.66 -25.70
N ASP A 120 -19.37 -34.42 -25.07
CA ASP A 120 -20.48 -33.67 -25.65
C ASP A 120 -20.12 -32.17 -25.70
N GLN A 121 -20.00 -31.63 -26.91
CA GLN A 121 -19.61 -30.23 -27.14
C GLN A 121 -20.61 -29.22 -26.58
N LYS A 122 -21.91 -29.54 -26.58
CA LYS A 122 -22.93 -28.63 -26.06
C LYS A 122 -22.87 -28.60 -24.53
N ILE A 123 -22.81 -29.76 -23.90
CA ILE A 123 -22.64 -29.86 -22.43
C ILE A 123 -21.36 -29.16 -22.00
N LYS A 124 -20.26 -29.37 -22.73
CA LYS A 124 -18.99 -28.68 -22.49
C LYS A 124 -19.16 -27.15 -22.53
N GLN A 125 -19.77 -26.61 -23.58
CA GLN A 125 -20.01 -25.15 -23.71
C GLN A 125 -20.92 -24.62 -22.59
N ASP A 126 -21.99 -25.34 -22.25
CA ASP A 126 -22.90 -24.94 -21.19
C ASP A 126 -22.22 -24.96 -19.81
N LEU A 127 -21.30 -25.90 -19.58
CA LEU A 127 -20.46 -25.96 -18.37
C LEU A 127 -19.47 -24.79 -18.33
N GLU A 128 -18.80 -24.50 -19.45
CA GLU A 128 -17.90 -23.35 -19.56
C GLU A 128 -18.63 -22.04 -19.24
N LEU A 129 -19.86 -21.85 -19.76
CA LEU A 129 -20.69 -20.69 -19.45
C LEU A 129 -21.11 -20.64 -17.97
N SER A 130 -21.45 -21.79 -17.39
CA SER A 130 -21.92 -21.86 -16.00
C SER A 130 -20.80 -21.61 -15.00
N VAL A 131 -19.62 -22.17 -15.24
CA VAL A 131 -18.41 -21.89 -14.44
C VAL A 131 -17.92 -20.46 -14.68
N SER A 132 -18.02 -19.94 -15.91
CA SER A 132 -17.71 -18.54 -16.22
C SER A 132 -18.61 -17.56 -15.45
N ASN A 133 -19.89 -17.89 -15.23
CA ASN A 133 -20.77 -17.08 -14.39
C ASN A 133 -20.24 -16.94 -12.95
N LEU A 134 -19.80 -18.04 -12.34
CA LEU A 134 -19.17 -18.03 -11.02
C LEU A 134 -17.88 -17.22 -11.00
N THR A 135 -16.99 -17.43 -11.96
CA THR A 135 -15.67 -16.76 -11.96
C THR A 135 -15.81 -15.26 -12.22
N ASN A 136 -16.77 -14.86 -13.06
CA ASN A 136 -17.11 -13.46 -13.25
C ASN A 136 -17.68 -12.84 -11.98
N ALA A 137 -18.58 -13.53 -11.28
CA ALA A 137 -19.10 -13.09 -9.99
C ALA A 137 -17.98 -12.83 -8.96
N LEU A 138 -16.95 -13.68 -8.92
CA LEU A 138 -15.77 -13.57 -8.05
C LEU A 138 -14.71 -12.57 -8.52
N SER A 139 -14.84 -12.00 -9.72
CA SER A 139 -13.88 -11.03 -10.29
C SER A 139 -14.43 -9.61 -10.41
N ASP A 140 -15.73 -9.46 -10.20
CA ASP A 140 -16.48 -8.23 -10.33
C ASP A 140 -16.88 -7.66 -8.95
N TRP A 141 -17.63 -6.56 -8.95
CA TRP A 141 -17.97 -5.82 -7.75
C TRP A 141 -18.73 -6.67 -6.72
N THR A 142 -18.18 -6.70 -5.49
CA THR A 142 -18.58 -7.59 -4.39
C THR A 142 -20.07 -7.47 -4.05
N HIS A 143 -20.61 -6.24 -3.95
CA HIS A 143 -22.00 -6.03 -3.57
C HIS A 143 -23.02 -6.61 -4.56
N LEU A 144 -22.73 -6.60 -5.86
CA LEU A 144 -23.68 -7.02 -6.88
C LEU A 144 -23.83 -8.54 -6.94
N ASN A 145 -22.73 -9.27 -6.73
CA ASN A 145 -22.67 -10.69 -7.04
C ASN A 145 -22.53 -11.59 -5.81
N LEU A 146 -22.13 -11.05 -4.64
CA LEU A 146 -21.89 -11.83 -3.42
C LEU A 146 -22.89 -11.55 -2.30
N ASN A 147 -23.99 -10.86 -2.60
CA ASN A 147 -25.09 -10.70 -1.66
C ASN A 147 -25.68 -12.08 -1.33
N GLY A 148 -25.68 -12.46 -0.05
CA GLY A 148 -26.08 -13.79 0.42
C GLY A 148 -24.94 -14.77 0.72
N SER A 149 -23.68 -14.38 0.47
CA SER A 149 -22.50 -15.08 1.04
C SER A 149 -22.31 -14.73 2.51
N SER A 150 -21.40 -15.42 3.21
CA SER A 150 -21.08 -15.02 4.60
C SER A 150 -20.43 -13.65 4.69
N ASP A 151 -20.65 -12.96 5.81
CA ASP A 151 -20.05 -11.65 6.13
C ASP A 151 -18.52 -11.62 5.93
N ILE A 152 -17.87 -12.70 6.37
CA ILE A 152 -16.41 -12.83 6.30
C ILE A 152 -15.97 -13.02 4.85
N PHE A 153 -16.67 -13.85 4.07
CA PHE A 153 -16.32 -14.06 2.67
C PHE A 153 -16.53 -12.78 1.85
N TYR A 154 -17.63 -12.07 2.08
CA TYR A 154 -17.90 -10.77 1.45
C TYR A 154 -16.78 -9.76 1.71
N ALA A 155 -16.36 -9.62 2.98
CA ALA A 155 -15.31 -8.68 3.38
C ALA A 155 -13.95 -9.04 2.75
N ILE A 156 -13.57 -10.32 2.81
CA ILE A 156 -12.30 -10.80 2.23
C ILE A 156 -12.32 -10.60 0.73
N HIS A 157 -13.42 -10.94 0.05
CA HIS A 157 -13.53 -10.77 -1.39
C HIS A 157 -13.36 -9.30 -1.80
N LEU A 158 -13.99 -8.35 -1.10
CA LEU A 158 -13.80 -6.93 -1.42
C LEU A 158 -12.32 -6.51 -1.28
N LEU A 159 -11.65 -6.95 -0.21
CA LEU A 159 -10.24 -6.66 0.00
C LEU A 159 -9.37 -7.28 -1.09
N SER A 160 -9.61 -8.54 -1.45
CA SER A 160 -8.93 -9.23 -2.55
C SER A 160 -9.18 -8.57 -3.89
N TYR A 161 -10.41 -8.13 -4.16
CA TYR A 161 -10.78 -7.40 -5.37
C TYR A 161 -10.00 -6.10 -5.51
N ILE A 162 -10.00 -5.25 -4.46
CA ILE A 162 -9.27 -3.99 -4.46
C ILE A 162 -7.76 -4.25 -4.60
N GLY A 163 -7.23 -5.17 -3.77
CA GLY A 163 -5.82 -5.50 -3.74
C GLY A 163 -5.32 -6.06 -5.07
N THR A 164 -6.09 -6.89 -5.76
CA THR A 164 -5.66 -7.49 -7.03
C THR A 164 -5.64 -6.46 -8.17
N ARG A 165 -6.59 -5.51 -8.18
CA ARG A 165 -6.69 -4.50 -9.25
C ARG A 165 -5.61 -3.42 -9.22
N ILE A 166 -4.97 -3.20 -8.07
CA ILE A 166 -3.80 -2.31 -7.95
C ILE A 166 -2.46 -3.05 -8.04
N ALA A 167 -2.45 -4.38 -8.12
CA ALA A 167 -1.22 -5.17 -8.18
C ALA A 167 -0.43 -4.95 -9.49
N GLY A 168 0.89 -4.87 -9.37
CA GLY A 168 1.82 -4.88 -10.51
C GLY A 168 2.04 -6.27 -11.09
N ALA A 169 2.02 -7.30 -10.24
CA ALA A 169 2.12 -8.71 -10.62
C ALA A 169 1.10 -9.57 -9.89
N PHE A 170 0.68 -10.66 -10.56
CA PHE A 170 -0.27 -11.68 -10.12
C PHE A 170 0.22 -13.04 -10.64
N HIS A 171 0.74 -13.88 -9.76
CA HIS A 171 1.37 -15.15 -10.14
C HIS A 171 1.31 -16.18 -8.99
N THR A 172 1.73 -17.42 -9.26
CA THR A 172 1.72 -18.52 -8.29
C THR A 172 2.95 -19.41 -8.44
N ASP A 173 3.30 -20.14 -7.39
CA ASP A 173 4.26 -21.26 -7.44
C ASP A 173 3.59 -22.63 -7.30
N GLY A 174 2.25 -22.66 -7.39
CA GLY A 174 1.40 -23.82 -7.16
C GLY A 174 1.06 -24.10 -5.69
N ARG A 175 1.73 -23.43 -4.74
CA ARG A 175 1.43 -23.53 -3.30
C ARG A 175 0.79 -22.27 -2.75
N SER A 176 1.17 -21.12 -3.27
CA SER A 176 0.65 -19.81 -2.88
C SER A 176 0.35 -18.95 -4.10
N VAL A 177 -0.58 -18.01 -3.93
CA VAL A 177 -0.87 -16.92 -4.85
C VAL A 177 -0.17 -15.66 -4.34
N PHE A 178 0.45 -14.93 -5.26
CA PHE A 178 1.27 -13.77 -4.95
C PHE A 178 0.74 -12.52 -5.64
N LEU A 179 0.54 -11.45 -4.87
CA LEU A 179 0.32 -10.09 -5.35
C LEU A 179 1.55 -9.24 -5.06
N GLU A 180 2.15 -8.67 -6.10
CA GLU A 180 3.27 -7.75 -5.94
C GLU A 180 2.83 -6.32 -6.28
N TYR A 181 3.29 -5.35 -5.49
CA TYR A 181 3.06 -3.93 -5.72
C TYR A 181 4.39 -3.19 -5.77
N SER A 182 4.45 -2.17 -6.62
CA SER A 182 5.59 -1.29 -6.83
C SER A 182 5.23 0.17 -6.55
N ALA A 183 6.24 1.03 -6.39
CA ALA A 183 6.04 2.47 -6.17
C ALA A 183 5.33 3.14 -7.36
N ARG A 184 5.57 2.61 -8.57
CA ARG A 184 4.88 3.01 -9.80
C ARG A 184 3.37 2.78 -9.73
N ASP A 185 2.94 1.72 -9.06
CA ASP A 185 1.52 1.34 -8.97
C ASP A 185 0.72 2.31 -8.11
N MET A 186 1.40 3.11 -7.29
CA MET A 186 0.74 4.00 -6.35
C MET A 186 0.38 5.38 -6.94
N HIS A 187 0.53 5.63 -8.25
CA HIS A 187 0.35 6.96 -8.89
C HIS A 187 1.18 8.10 -8.25
N PHE A 188 2.07 7.76 -7.33
CA PHE A 188 2.99 8.70 -6.70
C PHE A 188 4.30 8.80 -7.46
N SER A 189 4.51 8.03 -8.54
CA SER A 189 5.78 8.00 -9.27
C SER A 189 5.91 8.81 -10.55
N THR A 190 6.89 9.72 -10.62
CA THR A 190 7.38 10.33 -11.87
C THR A 190 8.62 9.62 -12.43
N ARG A 191 9.28 8.76 -11.64
CA ARG A 191 10.44 7.98 -12.07
C ARG A 191 10.00 6.68 -12.74
N HIS A 192 10.67 6.33 -13.83
CA HIS A 192 10.55 5.00 -14.44
C HIS A 192 11.58 4.07 -13.76
N SER A 193 11.22 3.48 -12.62
CA SER A 193 11.92 2.28 -12.14
C SER A 193 11.18 1.05 -12.68
N ASP A 194 11.95 0.07 -13.18
CA ASP A 194 11.40 -1.23 -13.57
C ASP A 194 10.79 -1.91 -12.34
N PRO A 195 9.74 -2.75 -12.50
CA PRO A 195 9.19 -3.56 -11.43
C PRO A 195 10.33 -4.29 -10.76
N VAL A 196 10.48 -4.04 -9.47
CA VAL A 196 11.61 -4.52 -8.72
C VAL A 196 11.51 -6.05 -8.63
N GLU A 197 12.37 -6.79 -9.34
CA GLU A 197 12.51 -8.26 -9.27
C GLU A 197 12.96 -8.78 -7.87
N ASN A 198 12.78 -8.02 -6.79
CA ASN A 198 13.36 -8.32 -5.49
C ASN A 198 12.62 -9.42 -4.73
N TYR A 199 11.32 -9.62 -4.92
CA TYR A 199 10.57 -10.63 -4.15
C TYR A 199 10.90 -12.08 -4.53
N SER A 200 11.49 -12.29 -5.72
CA SER A 200 12.09 -13.58 -6.10
C SER A 200 13.21 -14.05 -5.14
N LYS A 201 13.78 -13.12 -4.36
CA LYS A 201 14.86 -13.35 -3.40
C LYS A 201 14.37 -13.49 -1.96
N LEU A 202 13.05 -13.38 -1.70
CA LEU A 202 12.50 -13.74 -0.40
C LEU A 202 12.87 -15.20 -0.10
N PRO A 203 13.33 -15.53 1.13
CA PRO A 203 13.56 -16.90 1.51
C PRO A 203 12.26 -17.69 1.31
N LYS A 204 12.28 -18.63 0.35
CA LYS A 204 11.14 -19.52 0.12
C LYS A 204 10.87 -20.25 1.42
N SER A 205 9.66 -20.08 1.94
CA SER A 205 9.22 -20.83 3.11
C SER A 205 9.12 -22.30 2.71
N GLU A 206 9.68 -23.20 3.53
CA GLU A 206 9.56 -24.64 3.28
C GLU A 206 8.09 -25.11 3.36
N THR A 207 7.29 -24.39 4.15
CA THR A 207 5.84 -24.58 4.30
C THR A 207 5.08 -23.35 3.75
N PRO A 208 3.96 -23.55 3.02
CA PRO A 208 3.16 -22.44 2.52
C PRO A 208 2.64 -21.60 3.70
N ARG A 209 2.79 -20.28 3.59
CA ARG A 209 2.35 -19.36 4.64
C ARG A 209 0.86 -19.13 4.47
N PHE A 210 0.09 -19.19 5.55
CA PHE A 210 -1.35 -18.97 5.48
C PHE A 210 -1.66 -17.59 4.88
N LEU A 211 -0.97 -16.57 5.38
CA LEU A 211 -0.88 -15.23 4.83
C LEU A 211 0.53 -14.68 5.07
N GLY A 212 1.13 -14.05 4.07
CA GLY A 212 2.41 -13.36 4.18
C GLY A 212 2.30 -11.92 3.66
N LEU A 213 2.88 -10.98 4.38
CA LEU A 213 3.02 -9.58 4.01
C LEU A 213 4.50 -9.21 4.14
N SER A 214 5.18 -9.03 3.01
CA SER A 214 6.60 -8.71 2.98
C SER A 214 6.83 -7.32 2.37
N LEU A 215 7.52 -6.46 3.12
CA LEU A 215 7.89 -5.11 2.69
C LEU A 215 9.39 -5.04 2.40
N ASN A 216 9.75 -4.58 1.21
CA ASN A 216 11.14 -4.42 0.80
C ASN A 216 11.73 -3.06 1.24
N ASP A 217 12.99 -3.04 1.67
CA ASP A 217 13.66 -1.80 2.09
C ASP A 217 13.97 -0.83 0.94
N LYS A 218 14.36 -1.33 -0.24
CA LYS A 218 14.59 -0.49 -1.43
C LYS A 218 13.31 0.19 -1.88
N PHE A 219 12.16 -0.47 -1.74
CA PHE A 219 10.87 0.18 -1.98
C PHE A 219 10.70 1.41 -1.08
N LEU A 220 10.93 1.28 0.23
CA LEU A 220 10.84 2.42 1.15
C LEU A 220 11.85 3.52 0.76
N GLN A 221 13.05 3.13 0.36
CA GLN A 221 14.06 4.06 -0.12
C GLN A 221 13.58 4.85 -1.35
N GLU A 222 13.03 4.17 -2.36
CA GLU A 222 12.49 4.79 -3.58
C GLU A 222 11.30 5.71 -3.27
N PHE A 223 10.37 5.26 -2.41
CA PHE A 223 9.24 6.07 -1.98
C PHE A 223 9.69 7.37 -1.28
N PHE A 224 10.69 7.29 -0.40
CA PHE A 224 11.23 8.47 0.27
C PHE A 224 11.99 9.40 -0.68
N LEU A 225 12.75 8.85 -1.63
CA LEU A 225 13.42 9.64 -2.69
C LEU A 225 12.39 10.44 -3.49
N GLU A 226 11.32 9.78 -3.91
CA GLU A 226 10.21 10.40 -4.63
C GLU A 226 9.50 11.49 -3.83
N PHE A 227 9.23 11.23 -2.55
CA PHE A 227 8.64 12.23 -1.66
C PHE A 227 9.51 13.48 -1.57
N LEU A 228 10.83 13.33 -1.50
CA LEU A 228 11.78 14.45 -1.47
C LEU A 228 11.90 15.16 -2.83
N GLU A 229 11.77 14.44 -3.94
CA GLU A 229 11.90 14.99 -5.29
C GLU A 229 10.68 15.72 -5.81
N ARG A 230 9.50 15.38 -5.31
CA ARG A 230 8.28 16.16 -5.52
C ARG A 230 8.44 17.49 -4.78
N ARG A 231 9.14 18.43 -5.43
CA ARG A 231 9.51 19.80 -5.02
C ARG A 231 8.36 20.62 -4.40
N LYS A 232 7.87 20.20 -3.24
CA LYS A 232 6.90 20.92 -2.44
C LYS A 232 7.61 21.34 -1.18
N GLU A 233 7.71 22.65 -1.02
CA GLU A 233 8.14 23.24 0.23
C GLU A 233 7.15 22.85 1.32
N ILE A 234 7.65 22.36 2.45
CA ILE A 234 6.81 22.03 3.60
C ILE A 234 7.19 22.96 4.73
N ASN A 235 6.29 23.89 5.04
CA ASN A 235 6.38 24.69 6.26
C ASN A 235 5.91 23.84 7.45
N VAL A 236 6.84 23.49 8.35
CA VAL A 236 6.55 22.58 9.47
C VAL A 236 5.49 23.17 10.41
N LEU A 237 5.56 24.46 10.76
CA LEU A 237 4.58 25.11 11.64
C LEU A 237 3.17 25.07 11.04
N GLU A 238 3.02 25.49 9.79
CA GLU A 238 1.72 25.48 9.10
C GLU A 238 1.16 24.06 9.00
N PHE A 239 2.03 23.08 8.73
CA PHE A 239 1.64 21.68 8.64
C PHE A 239 1.16 21.13 9.99
N ILE A 240 1.88 21.36 11.10
CA ILE A 240 1.47 20.83 12.41
C ILE A 240 0.21 21.52 12.95
N GLN A 241 -0.07 22.77 12.56
CA GLN A 241 -1.28 23.49 12.95
C GLN A 241 -2.57 22.89 12.37
N LEU A 242 -2.47 22.07 11.32
CA LEU A 242 -3.63 21.33 10.78
C LEU A 242 -4.14 20.24 11.74
N PHE A 243 -3.37 19.94 12.79
CA PHE A 243 -3.63 18.83 13.70
C PHE A 243 -3.75 19.35 15.15
N PRO A 244 -4.95 19.29 15.76
CA PRO A 244 -5.18 19.82 17.12
C PRO A 244 -4.24 19.25 18.19
N ASP A 245 -3.73 18.02 18.00
CA ASP A 245 -2.80 17.34 18.91
C ASP A 245 -1.43 18.05 19.06
N PHE A 246 -1.13 19.02 18.20
CA PHE A 246 0.13 19.78 18.20
C PHE A 246 -0.04 21.26 18.55
N ASP A 247 -1.23 21.71 18.98
CA ASP A 247 -1.51 23.11 19.33
C ASP A 247 -0.55 23.71 20.37
N THR A 248 -0.10 22.89 21.33
CA THR A 248 0.88 23.35 22.33
C THR A 248 2.25 23.56 21.70
N VAL A 249 2.65 22.64 20.82
CA VAL A 249 3.96 22.69 20.14
C VAL A 249 4.00 23.87 19.17
N SER A 250 2.95 24.10 18.39
CA SER A 250 2.88 25.22 17.44
C SER A 250 2.92 26.58 18.14
N LYS A 251 2.29 26.71 19.32
CA LYS A 251 2.35 27.93 20.15
C LYS A 251 3.73 28.20 20.74
N GLU A 252 4.54 27.17 20.94
CA GLU A 252 5.90 27.27 21.48
C GLU A 252 6.96 27.54 20.40
N MET A 253 6.64 27.44 19.11
CA MET A 253 7.56 27.74 18.00
C MET A 253 7.77 29.24 17.80
N LYS A 254 8.25 29.91 18.85
CA LYS A 254 8.52 31.34 18.90
C LYS A 254 10.00 31.65 18.83
N VAL A 255 10.37 32.77 18.20
CA VAL A 255 11.75 33.26 18.10
C VAL A 255 12.41 33.32 19.49
N GLY A 256 11.67 33.68 20.53
CA GLY A 256 12.14 33.68 21.91
C GLY A 256 12.79 32.36 22.37
N GLN A 257 12.37 31.21 21.81
CA GLN A 257 12.96 29.89 22.11
C GLN A 257 14.27 29.63 21.37
N LEU A 258 14.52 30.32 20.25
CA LEU A 258 15.74 30.19 19.45
C LEU A 258 16.88 31.10 19.91
N LEU A 259 16.56 32.20 20.61
CA LEU A 259 17.55 33.20 21.05
C LEU A 259 18.77 32.64 21.81
N PRO A 260 18.64 31.61 22.67
CA PRO A 260 19.81 31.02 23.33
C PRO A 260 20.82 30.39 22.36
N LEU A 261 20.39 30.00 21.16
CA LEU A 261 21.22 29.43 20.10
C LEU A 261 21.58 30.46 19.03
N PHE A 262 20.71 31.44 18.80
CA PHE A 262 20.88 32.46 17.78
C PHE A 262 20.57 33.86 18.34
N PRO A 263 21.49 34.46 19.12
CA PRO A 263 21.25 35.76 19.76
C PRO A 263 20.97 36.89 18.75
N SER A 264 21.55 36.82 17.55
CA SER A 264 21.36 37.79 16.47
C SER A 264 19.92 37.91 15.96
N LEU A 265 19.04 36.97 16.31
CA LEU A 265 17.61 37.09 16.01
C LEU A 265 16.95 38.28 16.73
N GLU A 266 17.46 38.70 17.90
CA GLU A 266 16.91 39.84 18.64
C GLU A 266 17.08 41.18 17.91
N ASP A 267 18.04 41.27 16.98
CA ASP A 267 18.34 42.50 16.24
C ASP A 267 17.27 42.82 15.19
N LYS A 268 16.54 41.80 14.72
CA LYS A 268 15.61 41.92 13.58
C LYS A 268 14.19 41.45 13.90
N TYR A 269 14.00 40.53 14.86
CA TYR A 269 12.72 39.86 15.08
C TYR A 269 12.23 40.00 16.53
N SER A 270 10.91 40.04 16.71
CA SER A 270 10.30 40.03 18.05
C SER A 270 10.40 38.64 18.67
N LYS A 271 10.53 38.55 20.00
CA LYS A 271 10.49 37.27 20.73
C LYS A 271 9.18 36.52 20.52
N ASP A 272 8.12 37.27 20.21
CA ASP A 272 6.78 36.74 19.98
C ASP A 272 6.53 36.29 18.54
N ASP A 273 7.43 36.62 17.60
CA ASP A 273 7.35 36.16 16.21
C ASP A 273 7.51 34.63 16.16
N PHE A 274 6.88 34.00 15.17
CA PHE A 274 6.96 32.55 14.99
C PHE A 274 8.18 32.18 14.14
N PHE A 275 8.80 31.05 14.44
CA PHE A 275 9.76 30.42 13.54
C PHE A 275 9.22 29.10 13.01
N SER A 276 9.77 28.63 11.90
CA SER A 276 9.48 27.33 11.32
C SER A 276 10.72 26.75 10.64
N LEU A 277 10.63 25.47 10.27
CA LEU A 277 11.54 24.85 9.33
C LEU A 277 10.80 24.72 8.00
N MET A 278 11.37 25.28 6.95
CA MET A 278 10.92 25.07 5.58
C MET A 278 11.69 23.88 5.01
N ILE A 279 11.07 22.71 4.93
CA ILE A 279 11.70 21.50 4.39
C ILE A 279 11.62 21.54 2.86
N ASN A 280 12.69 21.13 2.19
CA ASN A 280 12.83 21.16 0.73
C ASN A 280 12.58 22.56 0.13
N PRO A 281 13.30 23.60 0.58
CA PRO A 281 13.11 24.97 0.09
C PRO A 281 13.34 25.06 -1.42
N ILE A 282 12.78 26.07 -2.09
CA ILE A 282 12.99 26.30 -3.54
C ILE A 282 14.47 26.48 -3.86
N LYS A 283 15.21 27.20 -3.01
CA LYS A 283 16.66 27.44 -3.15
C LYS A 283 17.43 26.52 -2.19
N GLN A 284 17.72 25.31 -2.65
CA GLN A 284 18.43 24.29 -1.87
C GLN A 284 19.94 24.51 -1.90
N LEU A 285 20.61 24.22 -0.78
CA LEU A 285 22.07 24.13 -0.72
C LEU A 285 22.58 22.94 -1.55
N GLU A 286 23.50 23.18 -2.49
CA GLU A 286 24.06 22.13 -3.35
C GLU A 286 24.67 20.98 -2.54
N ASP A 287 25.48 21.30 -1.52
CA ASP A 287 26.06 20.32 -0.58
C ASP A 287 24.98 19.51 0.16
N GLY A 288 23.84 20.15 0.45
CA GLY A 288 22.69 19.49 1.08
C GLY A 288 22.02 18.50 0.13
N VAL A 289 21.88 18.87 -1.15
CA VAL A 289 21.35 18.01 -2.21
C VAL A 289 22.27 16.82 -2.46
N GLU A 290 23.58 17.06 -2.55
CA GLU A 290 24.58 16.01 -2.67
C GLU A 290 24.55 15.05 -1.47
N TYR A 291 24.52 15.61 -0.25
CA TYR A 291 24.42 14.83 0.95
C TYR A 291 23.15 13.99 0.94
N ALA A 292 22.01 14.56 0.56
CA ALA A 292 20.75 13.86 0.52
C ALA A 292 20.79 12.67 -0.45
N ASN A 293 21.23 12.91 -1.68
CA ASN A 293 21.34 11.87 -2.72
C ASN A 293 22.28 10.73 -2.32
N LYS A 294 23.38 11.03 -1.60
CA LYS A 294 24.37 10.03 -1.16
C LYS A 294 23.93 9.25 0.10
N ASN A 295 23.05 9.82 0.94
CA ASN A 295 22.84 9.33 2.31
C ASN A 295 21.42 8.86 2.63
N ILE A 296 20.43 8.99 1.72
CA ILE A 296 19.14 8.31 1.93
C ILE A 296 19.38 6.80 2.01
N LYS A 297 19.09 6.22 3.16
CA LYS A 297 19.30 4.80 3.43
C LYS A 297 18.10 4.22 4.15
N PHE A 298 17.52 3.17 3.59
CA PHE A 298 16.63 2.26 4.29
C PHE A 298 17.21 0.86 4.09
N GLN A 299 17.66 0.24 5.17
CA GLN A 299 18.27 -1.09 5.10
C GLN A 299 17.71 -1.99 6.18
N PHE A 300 17.08 -3.07 5.75
CA PHE A 300 16.70 -4.18 6.62
C PHE A 300 17.85 -5.18 6.69
N LYS A 301 18.28 -5.46 7.90
CA LYS A 301 19.27 -6.46 8.29
C LYS A 301 18.59 -7.48 9.21
N LYS A 302 19.26 -8.58 9.53
CA LYS A 302 18.71 -9.56 10.48
C LYS A 302 18.36 -8.88 11.82
N ASP A 303 17.08 -8.88 12.17
CA ASP A 303 16.49 -8.27 13.38
C ASP A 303 16.79 -6.76 13.57
N GLN A 304 17.31 -6.08 12.54
CA GLN A 304 17.79 -4.71 12.65
C GLN A 304 17.36 -3.89 11.44
N ILE A 305 16.91 -2.67 11.70
CA ILE A 305 16.58 -1.66 10.71
C ILE A 305 17.62 -0.53 10.84
N GLU A 306 18.18 -0.12 9.72
CA GLU A 306 19.03 1.07 9.61
C GLU A 306 18.38 2.05 8.65
N ILE A 307 18.07 3.24 9.16
CA ILE A 307 17.46 4.34 8.43
C ILE A 307 18.36 5.56 8.54
N LEU A 308 18.59 6.23 7.43
CA LEU A 308 19.21 7.55 7.37
C LEU A 308 18.35 8.41 6.45
N ILE A 309 17.70 9.41 7.03
CA ILE A 309 16.86 10.37 6.33
C ILE A 309 17.59 11.72 6.34
N PRO A 310 18.16 12.14 5.21
CA PRO A 310 18.64 13.49 5.05
C PRO A 310 17.47 14.44 4.80
N LEU A 311 17.56 15.64 5.37
CA LEU A 311 16.63 16.73 5.18
C LEU A 311 17.41 17.99 4.83
N ILE A 312 16.94 18.72 3.82
CA ILE A 312 17.42 20.06 3.48
C ILE A 312 16.35 21.02 3.96
N PHE A 313 16.74 22.08 4.66
CA PHE A 313 15.78 22.99 5.27
C PHE A 313 16.29 24.42 5.35
N ASP A 314 15.34 25.35 5.37
CA ASP A 314 15.59 26.72 5.83
C ASP A 314 14.96 26.91 7.22
N ILE A 315 15.67 27.60 8.11
CA ILE A 315 15.07 28.19 9.30
C ILE A 315 14.43 29.49 8.85
N VAL A 316 13.11 29.58 8.98
CA VAL A 316 12.33 30.74 8.57
C VAL A 316 11.65 31.40 9.76
N VAL A 317 11.51 32.72 9.74
CA VAL A 317 10.82 33.51 10.77
C VAL A 317 9.67 34.26 10.14
N HIS A 318 8.49 34.17 10.73
CA HIS A 318 7.30 34.87 10.28
C HIS A 318 7.33 36.30 10.79
N HIS A 319 7.58 37.25 9.88
CA HIS A 319 7.71 38.67 10.18
C HIS A 319 7.03 39.48 9.07
N ASN A 320 6.24 40.49 9.44
CA ASN A 320 5.48 41.34 8.50
C ASN A 320 4.67 40.56 7.44
N GLU A 321 3.89 39.56 7.88
CA GLU A 321 3.03 38.71 7.02
C GLU A 321 3.79 37.85 5.98
N ALA A 322 5.11 37.69 6.14
CA ALA A 322 5.94 36.86 5.27
C ALA A 322 6.89 35.96 6.07
N TRP A 323 7.38 34.90 5.42
CA TRP A 323 8.42 34.02 5.94
C TRP A 323 9.79 34.49 5.46
N ASP A 324 10.57 35.07 6.35
CA ASP A 324 11.95 35.45 6.10
C ASP A 324 12.88 34.25 6.32
N ILE A 325 13.80 33.99 5.38
CA ILE A 325 14.86 33.00 5.57
C ILE A 325 15.92 33.59 6.51
N PHE A 326 16.15 32.93 7.64
CA PHE A 326 17.17 33.30 8.61
C PHE A 326 18.46 32.51 8.42
N ARG A 327 18.37 31.19 8.29
CA ARG A 327 19.51 30.29 8.06
C ARG A 327 19.12 29.19 7.10
N GLN A 328 20.09 28.71 6.35
CA GLN A 328 19.91 27.49 5.57
C GLN A 328 20.68 26.35 6.21
N GLY A 329 20.23 25.12 5.98
CA GLY A 329 20.93 23.97 6.51
C GLY A 329 20.51 22.67 5.88
N PHE A 330 21.26 21.65 6.25
CA PHE A 330 20.88 20.28 5.99
C PHE A 330 21.30 19.41 7.15
N LEU A 331 20.51 18.36 7.39
CA LEU A 331 20.76 17.41 8.45
C LEU A 331 20.60 15.98 7.95
N GLY A 332 21.30 15.06 8.60
CA GLY A 332 21.08 13.63 8.47
C GLY A 332 20.49 13.09 9.76
N PHE A 333 19.22 12.71 9.75
CA PHE A 333 18.61 12.00 10.86
C PHE A 333 18.82 10.49 10.68
N GLY A 334 19.63 9.89 11.55
CA GLY A 334 19.91 8.47 11.52
C GLY A 334 19.19 7.73 12.64
N LEU A 335 18.43 6.71 12.28
CA LEU A 335 17.81 5.76 13.20
C LEU A 335 18.41 4.37 12.95
N SER A 336 18.95 3.75 13.98
CA SER A 336 19.16 2.31 13.98
C SER A 336 18.28 1.69 15.05
N ALA A 337 17.44 0.75 14.65
CA ALA A 337 16.55 0.04 15.55
C ALA A 337 16.81 -1.46 15.46
N THR A 338 16.90 -2.12 16.60
CA THR A 338 16.79 -3.58 16.67
C THR A 338 15.35 -3.90 17.08
N LEU A 339 14.69 -4.75 16.31
CA LEU A 339 13.37 -5.28 16.61
C LEU A 339 13.48 -6.80 16.54
N LYS A 340 13.38 -7.45 17.71
CA LYS A 340 13.41 -8.90 17.81
C LYS A 340 12.13 -9.39 18.47
N GLN A 341 11.39 -10.24 17.77
CA GLN A 341 10.25 -10.96 18.34
C GLN A 341 10.74 -11.92 19.42
N GLN A 342 10.04 -11.97 20.55
CA GLN A 342 10.34 -12.94 21.61
C GLN A 342 9.85 -14.31 21.17
N GLU A 343 10.74 -15.31 21.16
CA GLU A 343 10.46 -16.66 20.65
C GLU A 343 9.27 -17.32 21.35
N ASP A 344 9.10 -17.02 22.65
CA ASP A 344 8.08 -17.63 23.50
C ASP A 344 6.76 -16.83 23.55
N LYS A 345 6.70 -15.65 22.92
CA LYS A 345 5.57 -14.72 23.03
C LYS A 345 5.17 -14.11 21.69
N PRO A 346 3.94 -14.38 21.21
CA PRO A 346 3.48 -13.87 19.94
C PRO A 346 3.28 -12.36 19.98
N LEU A 347 3.67 -11.68 18.90
CA LEU A 347 3.56 -10.22 18.77
C LEU A 347 4.22 -9.41 19.90
N LYS A 348 5.08 -10.06 20.71
CA LYS A 348 5.89 -9.36 21.71
C LYS A 348 7.25 -9.10 21.13
N PHE A 349 7.63 -7.83 21.11
CA PHE A 349 8.88 -7.39 20.52
C PHE A 349 9.76 -6.73 21.57
N SER A 350 11.04 -7.09 21.54
CA SER A 350 12.06 -6.24 22.12
C SER A 350 12.44 -5.19 21.09
N PHE A 351 12.32 -3.91 21.48
CA PHE A 351 12.66 -2.78 20.63
C PHE A 351 13.78 -1.97 21.25
N LYS A 352 14.85 -1.79 20.50
CA LYS A 352 15.96 -0.93 20.88
C LYS A 352 16.23 0.03 19.75
N ALA A 353 15.81 1.28 19.91
CA ALA A 353 16.15 2.35 19.00
C ALA A 353 17.37 3.13 19.48
N ASN A 354 18.18 3.55 18.51
CA ASN A 354 19.17 4.57 18.64
C ASN A 354 18.96 5.56 17.49
N ALA A 355 18.25 6.65 17.77
CA ALA A 355 18.07 7.73 16.82
C ALA A 355 18.93 8.93 17.20
N GLY A 356 19.34 9.68 16.20
CA GLY A 356 20.10 10.89 16.41
C GLY A 356 20.36 11.65 15.11
N ILE A 357 20.66 12.93 15.28
CA ILE A 357 21.26 13.75 14.24
C ILE A 357 22.70 13.26 14.05
N LYS A 358 22.99 12.76 12.85
CA LYS A 358 24.30 12.25 12.42
C LYS A 358 25.18 13.35 11.83
N LYS A 359 24.56 14.28 11.13
CA LYS A 359 25.18 15.47 10.56
C LYS A 359 24.17 16.60 10.67
N LEU A 360 24.65 17.80 11.00
CA LEU A 360 23.92 19.05 10.88
C LEU A 360 24.93 20.07 10.36
N VAL A 361 24.54 20.78 9.32
CA VAL A 361 25.26 21.94 8.82
C VAL A 361 24.26 23.08 8.77
N LEU A 362 24.66 24.21 9.32
CA LEU A 362 23.92 25.45 9.29
C LEU A 362 24.82 26.53 8.67
N ILE A 363 24.24 27.30 7.77
CA ILE A 363 24.92 28.31 6.97
C ILE A 363 24.23 29.65 7.24
N ASP A 364 25.03 30.64 7.61
CA ASP A 364 24.64 32.04 7.65
C ASP A 364 24.91 32.71 6.30
N GLN A 365 23.86 32.90 5.50
CA GLN A 365 23.97 33.55 4.20
C GLN A 365 24.26 35.04 4.27
N SER A 366 24.18 35.66 5.44
CA SER A 366 24.47 37.09 5.60
C SER A 366 25.96 37.42 5.70
N VAL A 367 26.81 36.40 5.86
CA VAL A 367 28.27 36.55 5.93
C VAL A 367 28.86 36.53 4.51
N GLU A 368 29.65 37.55 4.17
CA GLU A 368 30.24 37.71 2.83
C GLU A 368 31.36 36.70 2.52
N ASP A 369 32.13 36.29 3.54
CA ASP A 369 33.21 35.31 3.40
C ASP A 369 32.67 33.87 3.48
N PRO A 370 32.75 33.07 2.40
CA PRO A 370 32.27 31.68 2.38
C PRO A 370 32.88 30.79 3.46
N ASP A 371 34.13 31.04 3.87
CA ASP A 371 34.82 30.23 4.88
C ASP A 371 34.26 30.47 6.30
N ASP A 372 33.63 31.64 6.52
CA ASP A 372 33.02 32.04 7.80
C ASP A 372 31.49 31.83 7.84
N GLN A 373 30.86 31.42 6.73
CA GLN A 373 29.41 31.17 6.68
C GLN A 373 28.98 29.96 7.51
N ASN A 374 29.90 29.02 7.79
CA ASN A 374 29.59 27.77 8.46
C ASN A 374 29.45 27.96 9.98
N MET A 375 28.26 27.67 10.51
CA MET A 375 27.95 27.83 11.94
C MET A 375 28.29 26.55 12.72
N GLU A 376 29.58 26.24 12.86
CA GLU A 376 30.04 24.98 13.47
C GLU A 376 29.66 24.86 14.96
N HIS A 377 29.76 25.94 15.73
CA HIS A 377 29.46 25.94 17.16
C HIS A 377 27.98 25.72 17.45
N GLU A 378 27.10 26.42 16.75
CA GLU A 378 25.65 26.30 16.86
C GLU A 378 25.18 24.94 16.37
N SER A 379 25.72 24.48 15.23
CA SER A 379 25.44 23.13 14.72
C SER A 379 25.85 22.06 15.74
N GLY A 380 27.04 22.18 16.34
CA GLY A 380 27.51 21.28 17.40
C GLY A 380 26.63 21.29 18.65
N ALA A 381 26.19 22.47 19.09
CA ALA A 381 25.31 22.63 20.23
C ALA A 381 23.92 22.00 19.98
N ILE A 382 23.32 22.26 18.82
CA ILE A 382 22.03 21.68 18.42
C ILE A 382 22.13 20.16 18.33
N VAL A 383 23.18 19.62 17.69
CA VAL A 383 23.41 18.18 17.60
C VAL A 383 23.52 17.56 19.00
N GLY A 384 24.28 18.19 19.91
CA GLY A 384 24.45 17.73 21.28
C GLY A 384 23.12 17.71 22.05
N LEU A 385 22.37 18.81 22.03
CA LEU A 385 21.10 18.96 22.73
C LEU A 385 20.03 18.02 22.16
N ALA A 386 19.88 17.97 20.84
CA ALA A 386 18.91 17.11 20.17
C ALA A 386 19.23 15.63 20.43
N ASN A 387 20.49 15.20 20.32
CA ASN A 387 20.86 13.82 20.60
C ASN A 387 20.71 13.46 22.08
N LEU A 388 20.96 14.39 23.01
CA LEU A 388 20.69 14.18 24.43
C LEU A 388 19.19 14.00 24.69
N PHE A 389 18.35 14.83 24.08
CA PHE A 389 16.90 14.72 24.15
C PHE A 389 16.41 13.38 23.57
N LEU A 390 16.85 13.04 22.35
CA LEU A 390 16.50 11.79 21.68
C LEU A 390 16.93 10.57 22.50
N ARG A 391 18.14 10.57 23.07
CA ARG A 391 18.59 9.50 23.98
C ARG A 391 17.73 9.37 25.23
N LYS A 392 17.24 10.49 25.79
CA LYS A 392 16.33 10.47 26.95
C LYS A 392 14.95 9.91 26.60
N GLN A 393 14.42 10.25 25.42
CA GLN A 393 13.08 9.83 24.97
C GLN A 393 13.05 8.41 24.39
N LEU A 394 14.08 8.02 23.64
CA LEU A 394 14.18 6.75 22.92
C LEU A 394 14.98 5.70 23.70
N LYS A 395 14.91 5.73 25.04
CA LYS A 395 15.50 4.66 25.86
C LYS A 395 14.98 3.30 25.38
N PRO A 396 15.78 2.22 25.46
CA PRO A 396 15.32 0.89 25.08
C PRO A 396 14.00 0.56 25.81
N GLN A 397 12.96 0.26 25.04
CA GLN A 397 11.64 -0.07 25.57
C GLN A 397 11.30 -1.48 25.09
N THR A 398 10.92 -2.36 26.01
CA THR A 398 10.19 -3.55 25.59
C THR A 398 8.78 -3.08 25.29
N VAL A 399 8.47 -2.92 24.00
CA VAL A 399 7.12 -2.60 23.57
C VAL A 399 6.36 -3.91 23.57
N GLU A 400 5.61 -4.14 24.65
CA GLU A 400 4.46 -5.01 24.55
C GLU A 400 3.45 -4.23 23.71
N ALA A 401 3.14 -4.74 22.53
CA ALA A 401 1.93 -4.34 21.84
C ALA A 401 0.83 -5.30 22.33
N PRO A 402 0.16 -5.02 23.46
CA PRO A 402 -1.05 -5.79 23.75
C PRO A 402 -2.03 -5.49 22.62
N LEU A 403 -2.41 -6.52 21.87
CA LEU A 403 -3.59 -6.45 21.01
C LEU A 403 -4.81 -6.33 21.92
N HIS A 404 -5.11 -5.12 22.39
CA HIS A 404 -6.43 -4.79 22.86
C HIS A 404 -7.25 -4.46 21.61
N LEU A 405 -7.93 -5.46 21.04
CA LEU A 405 -9.05 -5.17 20.15
C LEU A 405 -10.12 -4.48 20.99
N ALA A 406 -10.74 -3.44 20.43
CA ALA A 406 -11.87 -2.80 21.08
C ALA A 406 -12.94 -3.88 21.38
N GLU A 407 -13.64 -3.76 22.52
CA GLU A 407 -14.65 -4.73 23.01
C GLU A 407 -15.83 -5.00 22.04
N ILE A 408 -15.81 -4.37 20.86
CA ILE A 408 -16.80 -4.45 19.80
C ILE A 408 -16.89 -5.86 19.18
N TYR A 409 -15.86 -6.71 19.33
CA TYR A 409 -15.83 -8.08 18.77
C TYR A 409 -15.70 -9.16 19.85
N PRO A 410 -16.75 -9.41 20.65
CA PRO A 410 -16.69 -10.29 21.83
C PRO A 410 -16.45 -11.78 21.54
N GLN A 411 -16.39 -12.21 20.27
CA GLN A 411 -16.23 -13.63 19.88
C GLN A 411 -14.91 -13.96 19.16
N PHE A 412 -14.03 -12.98 18.94
CA PHE A 412 -12.77 -13.23 18.24
C PHE A 412 -11.71 -13.68 19.26
N ASP A 413 -11.24 -14.93 19.20
CA ASP A 413 -10.09 -15.38 20.01
C ASP A 413 -8.78 -14.82 19.43
N VAL A 414 -8.58 -13.53 19.70
CA VAL A 414 -7.42 -12.74 19.29
C VAL A 414 -6.13 -13.38 19.74
N LYS A 415 -6.15 -14.06 20.89
CA LYS A 415 -4.95 -14.64 21.50
C LYS A 415 -4.44 -15.79 20.64
N THR A 416 -5.34 -16.69 20.22
CA THR A 416 -4.98 -17.82 19.37
C THR A 416 -4.51 -17.39 17.98
N ILE A 417 -5.10 -16.33 17.41
CA ILE A 417 -4.65 -15.79 16.11
C ILE A 417 -3.31 -15.07 16.25
N ALA A 418 -3.14 -14.25 17.28
CA ALA A 418 -1.89 -13.58 17.60
C ALA A 418 -0.74 -14.57 17.74
N GLU A 419 -0.99 -15.73 18.36
CA GLU A 419 -0.06 -16.86 18.48
C GLU A 419 0.52 -17.35 17.15
N GLN A 420 -0.21 -17.19 16.05
CA GLN A 420 0.25 -17.58 14.72
C GLN A 420 1.00 -16.49 13.97
N ILE A 421 1.03 -15.24 14.47
CA ILE A 421 1.68 -14.13 13.77
C ILE A 421 3.17 -14.04 14.13
N LYS A 422 4.02 -14.12 13.11
CA LYS A 422 5.46 -13.94 13.20
C LYS A 422 5.88 -12.75 12.36
N ALA A 423 6.53 -11.77 12.97
CA ALA A 423 7.14 -10.65 12.26
C ALA A 423 8.65 -10.71 12.42
N ARG A 424 9.36 -10.74 11.30
CA ARG A 424 10.82 -10.89 11.24
C ARG A 424 11.40 -9.81 10.36
N ILE A 425 12.56 -9.29 10.74
CA ILE A 425 13.36 -8.48 9.83
C ILE A 425 14.48 -9.38 9.33
N ILE A 426 14.48 -9.60 8.03
CA ILE A 426 15.52 -10.35 7.32
C ILE A 426 16.26 -9.39 6.39
N PRO A 427 17.45 -9.74 5.90
CA PRO A 427 18.16 -8.89 4.95
C PRO A 427 17.27 -8.48 3.77
N GLY A 428 17.03 -7.18 3.61
CA GLY A 428 16.20 -6.61 2.55
C GLY A 428 14.68 -6.56 2.81
N PHE A 429 14.15 -7.24 3.84
CA PHE A 429 12.70 -7.36 4.04
C PHE A 429 12.26 -7.27 5.51
N LEU A 430 11.13 -6.59 5.73
CA LEU A 430 10.27 -6.79 6.89
C LEU A 430 9.20 -7.81 6.47
N ASP A 431 9.19 -8.97 7.11
CA ASP A 431 8.36 -10.11 6.75
C ASP A 431 7.38 -10.42 7.88
N VAL A 432 6.09 -10.19 7.64
CA VAL A 432 5.01 -10.50 8.58
C VAL A 432 4.24 -11.69 8.03
N THR A 433 4.16 -12.76 8.81
CA THR A 433 3.60 -14.03 8.37
C THR A 433 2.60 -14.52 9.40
N VAL A 434 1.52 -15.11 8.91
CA VAL A 434 0.55 -15.84 9.70
C VAL A 434 0.77 -17.32 9.40
N GLY A 435 1.05 -18.09 10.46
CA GLY A 435 1.10 -19.54 10.38
C GLY A 435 -0.27 -20.15 10.05
N GLU A 436 -0.29 -21.45 9.79
CA GLU A 436 -1.54 -22.17 9.57
C GLU A 436 -2.47 -22.00 10.77
N PHE A 437 -3.72 -21.63 10.49
CA PHE A 437 -4.73 -21.40 11.51
C PHE A 437 -6.03 -22.11 11.09
N ASN A 438 -6.65 -22.82 12.02
CA ASN A 438 -7.92 -23.46 11.75
C ASN A 438 -9.05 -22.42 11.78
N LEU A 439 -9.53 -22.06 10.60
CA LEU A 439 -10.65 -21.14 10.44
C LEU A 439 -11.92 -21.63 11.14
N ASP A 440 -12.08 -22.94 11.42
CA ASP A 440 -13.24 -23.55 12.11
C ASP A 440 -13.41 -23.02 13.53
N ALA A 441 -12.35 -22.45 14.10
CA ALA A 441 -12.40 -21.80 15.39
C ALA A 441 -12.96 -20.36 15.35
N ILE A 442 -13.09 -19.73 14.17
CA ILE A 442 -13.63 -18.37 14.02
C ILE A 442 -15.12 -18.44 13.72
N SER A 443 -15.95 -17.96 14.67
CA SER A 443 -17.38 -17.75 14.48
C SER A 443 -17.63 -16.86 13.26
N THR A 444 -18.61 -17.22 12.44
CA THR A 444 -19.10 -16.40 11.32
C THR A 444 -20.22 -15.45 11.73
N GLU A 445 -20.72 -15.56 12.96
CA GLU A 445 -21.88 -14.82 13.44
C GLU A 445 -21.51 -13.48 14.09
N GLY A 446 -22.30 -12.43 13.84
CA GLY A 446 -22.32 -11.22 14.65
C GLY A 446 -21.35 -10.10 14.27
N PHE A 447 -20.73 -10.13 13.09
CA PHE A 447 -19.85 -9.04 12.65
C PHE A 447 -20.57 -7.93 11.85
N ASP A 448 -21.74 -8.21 11.28
CA ASP A 448 -22.53 -7.28 10.46
C ASP A 448 -21.69 -6.60 9.35
N LEU A 449 -20.71 -7.34 8.82
CA LEU A 449 -19.72 -6.77 7.89
C LEU A 449 -20.34 -6.41 6.56
N VAL A 450 -21.35 -7.15 6.11
CA VAL A 450 -22.05 -6.82 4.86
C VAL A 450 -22.68 -5.44 4.97
N ASN A 451 -23.37 -5.11 6.08
CA ASN A 451 -23.97 -3.78 6.24
C ASN A 451 -22.92 -2.67 6.42
N LEU A 452 -21.81 -2.96 7.12
CA LEU A 452 -20.73 -1.98 7.29
C LEU A 452 -19.99 -1.68 5.98
N ILE A 453 -19.76 -2.70 5.15
CA ILE A 453 -18.91 -2.64 3.97
C ILE A 453 -19.72 -2.31 2.70
N THR A 454 -21.01 -2.64 2.65
CA THR A 454 -21.87 -2.35 1.50
C THR A 454 -21.81 -0.89 1.06
N PRO A 455 -21.97 0.12 1.96
CA PRO A 455 -21.86 1.53 1.56
C PRO A 455 -20.49 1.89 0.96
N VAL A 456 -19.43 1.23 1.42
CA VAL A 456 -18.07 1.41 0.88
C VAL A 456 -18.01 0.85 -0.54
N SER A 457 -18.47 -0.38 -0.74
CA SER A 457 -18.53 -1.03 -2.06
C SER A 457 -19.39 -0.23 -3.05
N GLU A 458 -20.58 0.22 -2.64
CA GLU A 458 -21.49 1.05 -3.45
C GLU A 458 -20.87 2.41 -3.79
N GLY A 459 -20.19 3.05 -2.84
CA GLY A 459 -19.50 4.32 -3.04
C GLY A 459 -18.42 4.22 -4.12
N PHE A 460 -17.58 3.19 -4.06
CA PHE A 460 -16.55 2.93 -5.08
C PHE A 460 -17.17 2.68 -6.46
N HIS A 461 -18.23 1.88 -6.54
CA HIS A 461 -18.94 1.61 -7.79
C HIS A 461 -19.54 2.91 -8.37
N GLY A 462 -20.21 3.71 -7.55
CA GLY A 462 -20.80 4.98 -7.95
C GLY A 462 -19.77 5.96 -8.51
N ASP A 463 -18.59 6.06 -7.89
CA ASP A 463 -17.53 6.94 -8.36
C ASP A 463 -16.88 6.44 -9.66
N ALA A 464 -16.71 5.12 -9.83
CA ALA A 464 -16.28 4.54 -11.10
C ALA A 464 -17.27 4.86 -12.24
N MET A 465 -18.58 4.71 -11.99
CA MET A 465 -19.62 5.03 -12.98
C MET A 465 -19.67 6.51 -13.35
N LYS A 466 -19.48 7.42 -12.38
CA LYS A 466 -19.37 8.87 -12.65
C LYS A 466 -18.20 9.19 -13.56
N LYS A 467 -17.01 8.63 -13.28
CA LYS A 467 -15.80 8.86 -14.09
C LYS A 467 -15.95 8.29 -15.50
N LYS A 468 -16.50 7.08 -15.63
CA LYS A 468 -16.85 6.48 -16.92
C LYS A 468 -17.77 7.40 -17.72
N SER A 469 -18.87 7.88 -17.12
CA SER A 469 -19.80 8.78 -17.80
C SER A 469 -19.14 10.11 -18.22
N ALA A 470 -18.29 10.69 -17.38
CA ALA A 470 -17.56 11.91 -17.70
C ALA A 470 -16.58 11.71 -18.86
N TYR A 471 -15.87 10.59 -18.87
CA TYR A 471 -14.95 10.21 -19.95
C TYR A 471 -15.69 9.96 -21.27
N GLU A 472 -16.75 9.17 -21.27
CA GLU A 472 -17.57 8.91 -22.46
C GLU A 472 -18.17 10.20 -23.04
N LYS A 473 -18.62 11.12 -22.19
CA LYS A 473 -19.07 12.46 -22.63
C LYS A 473 -17.94 13.27 -23.25
N LYS A 474 -16.73 13.22 -22.68
CA LYS A 474 -15.55 13.88 -23.24
C LYS A 474 -15.19 13.29 -24.60
N GLN A 475 -15.17 11.96 -24.74
CA GLN A 475 -14.87 11.29 -26.00
C GLN A 475 -15.89 11.64 -27.09
N LYS A 476 -17.20 11.56 -26.79
CA LYS A 476 -18.25 11.99 -27.73
C LYS A 476 -18.10 13.45 -28.19
N ARG A 477 -17.66 14.34 -27.30
CA ARG A 477 -17.40 15.75 -27.64
C ARG A 477 -16.18 15.88 -28.55
N LEU A 478 -15.09 15.14 -28.27
CA LEU A 478 -13.89 15.15 -29.09
C LEU A 478 -14.15 14.56 -30.49
N GLU A 479 -14.91 13.46 -30.57
CA GLU A 479 -15.37 12.87 -31.84
C GLU A 479 -16.20 13.87 -32.65
N TYR A 480 -17.16 14.54 -32.00
CA TYR A 480 -17.97 15.57 -32.66
C TYR A 480 -17.14 16.75 -33.16
N GLN A 481 -16.18 17.22 -32.36
CA GLN A 481 -15.24 18.29 -32.77
C GLN A 481 -14.35 17.85 -33.93
N SER A 482 -13.83 16.62 -33.89
CA SER A 482 -13.00 16.07 -34.98
C SER A 482 -13.80 15.93 -36.28
N ASN A 483 -15.05 15.46 -36.21
CA ASN A 483 -15.91 15.33 -37.38
C ASN A 483 -16.29 16.69 -37.97
N LEU A 484 -16.58 17.70 -37.13
CA LEU A 484 -16.80 19.07 -37.59
C LEU A 484 -15.57 19.65 -38.28
N GLN A 485 -14.37 19.35 -37.77
CA GLN A 485 -13.11 19.86 -38.33
C GLN A 485 -12.81 19.22 -39.68
N LYS A 486 -13.05 17.91 -39.82
CA LYS A 486 -12.99 17.20 -41.12
C LYS A 486 -14.02 17.74 -42.12
N ASP A 487 -15.25 17.99 -41.69
CA ASP A 487 -16.29 18.57 -42.56
C ASP A 487 -15.92 19.98 -43.06
N VAL A 488 -15.14 20.75 -42.28
CA VAL A 488 -14.63 22.07 -42.68
C VAL A 488 -13.45 21.92 -43.65
N GLU A 489 -12.51 21.02 -43.37
CA GLU A 489 -11.38 20.70 -44.26
C GLU A 489 -11.87 20.20 -45.63
N ASP A 490 -12.82 19.26 -45.65
CA ASP A 490 -13.43 18.72 -46.87
C ASP A 490 -14.21 19.77 -47.68
N ARG A 491 -14.73 20.82 -47.02
CA ARG A 491 -15.39 21.95 -47.70
C ARG A 491 -14.38 22.93 -48.26
N GLN A 492 -13.28 23.19 -47.55
CA GLN A 492 -12.20 24.05 -48.03
C GLN A 492 -11.49 23.42 -49.24
N GLU A 493 -11.22 22.11 -49.23
CA GLU A 493 -10.65 21.40 -50.38
C GLU A 493 -11.58 21.40 -51.61
N LYS A 494 -12.90 21.43 -51.40
CA LYS A 494 -13.89 21.52 -52.49
C LYS A 494 -14.11 22.94 -53.03
N GLU A 495 -13.76 23.97 -52.26
CA GLU A 495 -13.83 25.38 -52.70
C GLU A 495 -12.52 25.83 -53.39
N GLU A 496 -11.42 25.09 -53.21
CA GLU A 496 -10.13 25.32 -53.88
C GLU A 496 -9.95 24.54 -55.21
N LEU A 497 -10.88 23.64 -55.55
CA LEU A 497 -10.99 22.92 -56.83
C LEU A 497 -12.07 23.53 -57.73
#